data_AF-A0A848SS60-F1
#
_entry.id   AF-A0A848SS60-F1
#
_cell.length_a   1.000
_cell.length_b   1.000
_cell.length_c   1.000
_cell.angle_alpha   90.00
_cell.angle_beta   90.00
_cell.angle_gamma   90.00
#
_symmetry.space_group_name_H-M   'P 1'
#
loop_
_entity.id
_entity.type
_entity.pdbx_description
1 polymer ?
#
loop_
_entity_poly.entity_id
_entity_poly.type
_entity_poly.pdbx_seq_one_letter_code
_entity_poly.pdbx_strand_id
1 'polypeptide(L)'
;MFCTGGIRCEKATALLKEEGVDEVFHLKGGILKYLETVPREDSTWDGECFVFDERVTVKHGLEKGTHVLCRACRMPLSENEQASPHFIEGVSCAHCRDARDDAQRERYAERQRQIELAEKRGVAHVGAKLDD
;
A
#
# COMPACT_ATOMS: atom_id res chain seq x y z
N MET A 1 4.59 13.85 -14.78
CA MET A 1 4.58 13.28 -13.40
C MET A 1 3.29 12.55 -13.12
N PHE A 2 3.31 11.55 -12.24
CA PHE A 2 2.10 10.86 -11.79
C PHE A 2 2.26 10.38 -10.34
N CYS A 3 1.13 10.20 -9.67
CA CYS A 3 1.04 9.53 -8.38
C CYS A 3 -0.31 8.81 -8.31
N THR A 4 -0.57 8.03 -7.25
CA THR A 4 -1.77 7.19 -7.12
C THR A 4 -3.07 7.93 -7.50
N GLY A 5 -3.37 9.05 -6.84
CA GLY A 5 -4.62 9.82 -7.04
C GLY A 5 -4.42 11.27 -7.52
N GLY A 6 -3.25 11.63 -8.03
CA GLY A 6 -2.99 12.98 -8.59
C GLY A 6 -2.60 14.07 -7.57
N ILE A 7 -3.12 14.05 -6.34
CA ILE A 7 -2.96 15.16 -5.36
C ILE A 7 -1.52 15.60 -5.07
N ARG A 8 -0.55 14.66 -5.04
CA ARG A 8 0.87 15.00 -4.84
C ARG A 8 1.44 15.72 -6.05
N CYS A 9 1.01 15.33 -7.25
CA CYS A 9 1.45 15.95 -8.49
C CYS A 9 0.81 17.30 -8.73
N GLU A 10 -0.39 17.56 -8.23
CA GLU A 10 -0.98 18.91 -8.26
C GLU A 10 -0.08 19.91 -7.52
N LYS A 11 0.32 19.57 -6.29
CA LYS A 11 1.25 20.39 -5.50
C LYS A 11 2.64 20.48 -6.15
N ALA A 12 3.20 19.36 -6.60
CA ALA A 12 4.54 19.35 -7.19
C ALA A 12 4.61 20.12 -8.52
N THR A 13 3.59 20.00 -9.37
CA THR A 13 3.50 20.78 -10.62
C THR A 13 3.38 22.27 -10.33
N ALA A 14 2.58 22.68 -9.34
CA ALA A 14 2.46 24.08 -8.96
C ALA A 14 3.80 24.66 -8.49
N LEU A 15 4.50 23.94 -7.59
CA LEU A 15 5.83 24.34 -7.12
C LEU A 15 6.83 24.47 -8.27
N LEU A 16 6.89 23.49 -9.18
CA LEU A 16 7.83 23.54 -10.30
C LEU A 16 7.56 24.72 -11.25
N LYS A 17 6.28 25.09 -11.44
CA LYS A 17 5.93 26.30 -12.20
C LYS A 17 6.39 27.57 -11.50
N GLU A 18 6.24 27.65 -10.17
CA GLU A 18 6.72 28.78 -9.36
C GLU A 18 8.25 28.91 -9.45
N GLU A 19 8.98 27.80 -9.52
CA GLU A 19 10.43 27.74 -9.71
C GLU A 19 10.88 27.97 -11.17
N GLY A 20 9.95 28.31 -12.08
CA GLY A 20 10.27 28.67 -13.47
C GLY A 20 10.40 27.49 -14.44
N VAL A 21 9.90 26.30 -14.08
CA VAL A 21 9.81 25.18 -15.02
C VAL A 21 8.51 25.28 -15.82
N ASP A 22 8.62 25.68 -17.09
CA ASP A 22 7.46 25.93 -17.95
C ASP A 22 6.76 24.65 -18.43
N GLU A 23 7.52 23.65 -18.89
CA GLU A 23 6.99 22.41 -19.49
C GLU A 23 6.80 21.28 -18.47
N VAL A 24 6.01 21.56 -17.44
CA VAL A 24 5.68 20.58 -16.39
C VAL A 24 4.24 20.09 -16.50
N PHE A 25 4.07 18.78 -16.67
CA PHE A 25 2.77 18.13 -16.81
C PHE A 25 2.57 17.05 -15.73
N HIS A 26 1.32 16.85 -15.32
CA HIS A 26 0.92 15.71 -14.51
C HIS A 26 -0.27 14.94 -15.09
N LEU A 27 -0.37 13.68 -14.70
CA LEU A 27 -1.52 12.84 -14.99
C LEU A 27 -2.70 13.27 -14.10
N LYS A 28 -3.70 13.93 -14.70
CA LYS A 28 -4.90 14.39 -13.99
C LYS A 28 -5.68 13.19 -13.46
N GLY A 29 -6.01 13.21 -12.17
CA GLY A 29 -6.65 12.07 -11.48
C GLY A 29 -5.71 10.91 -11.13
N GLY A 30 -4.43 11.00 -11.51
CA GLY A 30 -3.40 10.01 -11.16
C GLY A 30 -3.59 8.64 -11.81
N ILE A 31 -2.83 7.67 -11.30
CA ILE A 31 -2.82 6.29 -11.79
C ILE A 31 -4.20 5.65 -11.66
N LEU A 32 -4.95 5.92 -10.58
CA LEU A 32 -6.28 5.33 -10.39
C LEU A 32 -7.25 5.75 -11.50
N LYS A 33 -7.26 7.03 -11.89
CA LYS A 33 -8.11 7.46 -13.00
C LYS A 33 -7.68 6.82 -14.32
N TYR A 34 -6.37 6.69 -14.54
CA TYR A 34 -5.83 6.02 -15.72
C TYR A 34 -6.27 4.55 -15.82
N LEU A 35 -6.13 3.77 -14.74
CA LEU A 35 -6.55 2.37 -14.68
C LEU A 35 -8.07 2.16 -14.79
N GLU A 36 -8.86 3.20 -14.51
CA GLU A 36 -10.31 3.22 -14.66
C GLU A 36 -10.73 3.49 -16.12
N THR A 37 -10.05 4.41 -16.81
CA THR A 37 -10.56 4.96 -18.08
C THR A 37 -9.80 4.56 -19.34
N VAL A 38 -8.53 4.19 -19.23
CA VAL A 38 -7.73 3.78 -20.40
C VAL A 38 -7.91 2.27 -20.60
N PRO A 39 -8.30 1.76 -21.78
CA PRO A 39 -8.39 0.32 -22.02
C PRO A 39 -7.07 -0.41 -21.76
N ARG A 40 -7.13 -1.68 -21.33
CA ARG A 40 -5.92 -2.43 -20.94
C ARG A 40 -4.99 -2.65 -22.13
N GLU A 41 -5.55 -2.86 -23.30
CA GLU A 41 -4.85 -3.00 -24.58
C GLU A 41 -4.05 -1.75 -24.98
N ASP A 42 -4.49 -0.57 -24.53
CA ASP A 42 -3.83 0.72 -24.77
C ASP A 42 -2.97 1.17 -23.56
N SER A 43 -2.95 0.37 -22.50
CA SER A 43 -2.34 0.69 -21.23
C SER A 43 -0.83 0.48 -21.27
N THR A 44 -0.08 1.46 -20.75
CA THR A 44 1.36 1.38 -20.53
C THR A 44 1.70 1.04 -19.07
N TRP A 45 0.67 0.80 -18.25
CA TRP A 45 0.85 0.42 -16.85
C TRP A 45 1.17 -1.07 -16.74
N ASP A 46 2.21 -1.39 -15.98
CA ASP A 46 2.59 -2.76 -15.64
C ASP A 46 2.51 -3.00 -14.13
N GLY A 47 2.08 -4.19 -13.75
CA GLY A 47 1.89 -4.59 -12.35
C GLY A 47 0.66 -3.97 -11.67
N GLU A 48 0.78 -3.72 -10.37
CA GLU A 48 -0.31 -3.26 -9.50
C GLU A 48 -0.01 -1.89 -8.88
N CYS A 49 -1.04 -1.06 -8.69
CA CYS A 49 -0.91 0.25 -8.09
C CYS A 49 -1.15 0.19 -6.58
N PHE A 50 -0.16 0.59 -5.78
CA PHE A 50 -0.31 0.68 -4.33
C PHE A 50 -1.38 1.70 -3.90
N VAL A 51 -2.23 1.29 -2.97
CA VAL A 51 -3.28 2.12 -2.35
C VAL A 51 -3.14 2.08 -0.83
N PHE A 52 -3.54 3.18 -0.18
CA PHE A 52 -3.31 3.43 1.24
C PHE A 52 -4.46 2.92 2.13
N ASP A 53 -4.89 1.69 1.88
CA ASP A 53 -5.93 0.99 2.64
C ASP A 53 -5.70 -0.54 2.62
N GLU A 54 -6.62 -1.30 3.22
CA GLU A 54 -6.51 -2.76 3.37
C GLU A 54 -6.57 -3.55 2.05
N ARG A 55 -6.84 -2.89 0.91
CA ARG A 55 -6.67 -3.52 -0.41
C ARG A 55 -5.19 -3.69 -0.78
N VAL A 56 -4.31 -2.84 -0.21
CA VAL A 56 -2.85 -2.77 -0.45
C VAL A 56 -2.49 -2.35 -1.87
N THR A 57 -3.02 -3.03 -2.87
CA THR A 57 -2.83 -2.72 -4.29
C THR A 57 -4.13 -2.87 -5.07
N VAL A 58 -4.19 -2.24 -6.25
CA VAL A 58 -5.24 -2.45 -7.24
C VAL A 58 -4.64 -2.70 -8.63
N LYS A 59 -5.36 -3.48 -9.43
CA LYS A 59 -5.03 -3.78 -10.83
C LYS A 59 -5.79 -2.84 -11.78
N HIS A 60 -5.58 -3.07 -13.07
CA HIS A 60 -6.40 -2.50 -14.11
C HIS A 60 -7.90 -2.73 -13.84
N GLY A 61 -8.75 -1.74 -14.09
CA GLY A 61 -10.17 -1.80 -13.71
C GLY A 61 -10.44 -1.57 -12.22
N LEU A 62 -9.42 -1.16 -11.45
CA LEU A 62 -9.50 -0.91 -10.00
C LEU A 62 -9.87 -2.13 -9.15
N GLU A 63 -9.68 -3.34 -9.71
CA GLU A 63 -9.84 -4.59 -8.98
C GLU A 63 -8.77 -4.75 -7.90
N LYS A 64 -9.10 -5.44 -6.81
CA LYS A 64 -8.13 -5.71 -5.73
C LYS A 64 -6.93 -6.50 -6.27
N GLY A 65 -5.72 -6.04 -5.93
CA GLY A 65 -4.47 -6.71 -6.28
C GLY A 65 -4.17 -7.94 -5.42
N THR A 66 -3.01 -8.56 -5.66
CA THR A 66 -2.56 -9.78 -4.95
C THR A 66 -1.59 -9.49 -3.82
N HIS A 67 -1.05 -8.27 -3.72
CA HIS A 67 -0.08 -7.96 -2.69
C HIS A 67 -0.75 -7.88 -1.32
N VAL A 68 -0.05 -8.36 -0.30
CA VAL A 68 -0.41 -8.16 1.11
C VAL A 68 0.55 -7.19 1.75
N LEU A 69 0.15 -6.57 2.86
CA LEU A 69 1.00 -5.63 3.57
C LEU A 69 1.76 -6.36 4.68
N CYS A 70 3.09 -6.29 4.68
CA CYS A 70 3.86 -6.72 5.85
C CYS A 70 3.42 -5.91 7.07
N ARG A 71 2.82 -6.56 8.06
CA ARG A 71 2.28 -5.88 9.25
C ARG A 71 3.36 -5.29 10.17
N ALA A 72 4.63 -5.65 9.97
CA ALA A 72 5.78 -5.06 10.64
C ALA A 72 6.29 -3.78 9.95
N CYS A 73 6.68 -3.86 8.67
CA CYS A 73 7.36 -2.77 7.98
C CYS A 73 6.52 -2.00 6.96
N ARG A 74 5.29 -2.45 6.70
CA ARG A 74 4.37 -1.87 5.71
C ARG A 74 4.83 -1.96 4.26
N MET A 75 5.79 -2.83 3.95
CA MET A 75 6.09 -3.15 2.55
C MET A 75 5.01 -4.05 1.97
N PRO A 76 4.47 -3.74 0.77
CA PRO A 76 3.68 -4.67 -0.01
C PRO A 76 4.53 -5.89 -0.37
N LEU A 77 3.97 -7.08 -0.22
CA LEU A 77 4.63 -8.35 -0.51
C LEU A 77 3.82 -9.11 -1.55
N SER A 78 4.49 -9.56 -2.60
CA SER A 78 3.98 -10.54 -3.54
C SER A 78 3.80 -11.91 -2.88
N GLU A 79 3.09 -12.83 -3.54
CA GLU A 79 2.94 -14.22 -3.06
C GLU A 79 4.29 -14.93 -2.91
N ASN A 80 5.22 -14.69 -3.83
CA ASN A 80 6.57 -15.26 -3.78
C ASN A 80 7.37 -14.75 -2.56
N GLU A 81 7.20 -13.48 -2.19
CA GLU A 81 7.86 -12.92 -1.01
C GLU A 81 7.24 -13.41 0.29
N GLN A 82 5.93 -13.68 0.30
CA GLN A 82 5.25 -14.33 1.43
C GLN A 82 5.70 -15.77 1.63
N ALA A 83 6.11 -16.47 0.57
CA ALA A 83 6.65 -17.83 0.66
C ALA A 83 8.08 -17.90 1.26
N SER A 84 8.72 -16.74 1.49
CA SER A 84 10.05 -16.68 2.10
C SER A 84 10.03 -17.20 3.55
N PRO A 85 11.06 -17.94 4.01
CA PRO A 85 11.20 -18.31 5.42
C PRO A 85 11.42 -17.09 6.34
N HIS A 86 11.68 -15.91 5.78
CA HIS A 86 11.80 -14.66 6.54
C HIS A 86 10.46 -13.94 6.71
N PHE A 87 9.42 -14.40 6.02
CA PHE A 87 8.06 -13.91 6.21
C PHE A 87 7.41 -14.64 7.38
N ILE A 88 7.12 -13.87 8.42
CA ILE A 88 6.34 -14.30 9.57
C ILE A 88 5.26 -13.24 9.72
N GLU A 89 4.00 -13.64 9.50
CA GLU A 89 2.85 -12.74 9.56
C GLU A 89 2.86 -11.97 10.90
N GLY A 90 2.65 -10.66 10.83
CA GLY A 90 2.74 -9.82 12.02
C GLY A 90 4.14 -9.51 12.56
N VAL A 91 5.22 -10.15 12.11
CA VAL A 91 6.53 -10.07 12.78
C VAL A 91 7.63 -9.54 11.86
N SER A 92 7.79 -10.13 10.66
CA SER A 92 8.88 -9.76 9.75
C SER A 92 8.61 -10.18 8.31
N CYS A 93 9.40 -9.61 7.39
CA CYS A 93 9.57 -10.09 6.03
C CYS A 93 11.05 -9.98 5.62
N ALA A 94 11.40 -10.46 4.43
CA ALA A 94 12.76 -10.36 3.89
C ALA A 94 13.31 -8.92 3.86
N HIS A 95 12.45 -7.91 3.65
CA HIS A 95 12.85 -6.50 3.59
C HIS A 95 13.19 -5.89 4.96
N CYS A 96 12.63 -6.42 6.05
CA CYS A 96 12.76 -5.79 7.36
C CYS A 96 13.35 -6.66 8.43
N ARG A 97 13.54 -7.97 8.18
CA ARG A 97 14.14 -8.90 9.13
C ARG A 97 15.35 -8.28 9.83
N ASP A 98 16.36 -7.86 9.07
CA ASP A 98 17.62 -7.39 9.65
C ASP A 98 17.59 -5.93 10.12
N ALA A 99 16.55 -5.18 9.75
CA ALA A 99 16.37 -3.79 10.15
C ALA A 99 15.54 -3.62 11.44
N ARG A 100 14.97 -4.71 11.97
CA ARG A 100 14.14 -4.69 13.19
C ARG A 100 14.83 -5.42 14.33
N ASP A 101 14.89 -4.76 15.47
CA ASP A 101 15.35 -5.36 16.72
C ASP A 101 14.28 -6.29 17.34
N ASP A 102 14.67 -7.08 18.33
CA ASP A 102 13.79 -8.08 18.92
C ASP A 102 12.61 -7.44 19.67
N ALA A 103 12.83 -6.32 20.36
CA ALA A 103 11.75 -5.59 21.04
C ALA A 103 10.70 -5.04 20.05
N GLN A 104 11.13 -4.59 18.87
CA GLN A 104 10.24 -4.19 17.78
C GLN A 104 9.43 -5.39 17.28
N ARG A 105 10.08 -6.53 17.02
CA ARG A 105 9.43 -7.75 16.55
C ARG A 105 8.39 -8.27 17.55
N GLU A 106 8.69 -8.25 18.84
CA GLU A 106 7.73 -8.62 19.90
C GLU A 106 6.49 -7.73 19.90
N ARG A 107 6.66 -6.40 19.78
CA ARG A 107 5.52 -5.47 19.69
C ARG A 107 4.66 -5.70 18.44
N TYR A 108 5.27 -6.05 17.31
CA TYR A 108 4.53 -6.35 16.09
C TYR A 108 3.77 -7.69 16.23
N ALA A 109 4.41 -8.71 16.80
CA ALA A 109 3.80 -10.00 17.10
C ALA A 109 2.57 -9.84 18.02
N GLU A 110 2.69 -9.03 19.07
CA GLU A 110 1.55 -8.80 19.98
C GLU A 110 0.40 -8.07 19.28
N ARG A 111 0.70 -7.07 18.44
CA ARG A 111 -0.34 -6.41 17.62
C ARG A 111 -1.06 -7.41 16.72
N GLN A 112 -0.31 -8.29 16.06
CA GLN A 112 -0.88 -9.33 15.19
C GLN A 112 -1.75 -10.30 15.98
N ARG A 113 -1.29 -10.72 17.16
CA ARG A 113 -2.06 -11.56 18.08
C ARG A 113 -3.39 -10.91 18.47
N GLN A 114 -3.41 -9.60 18.73
CA GLN A 114 -4.65 -8.88 19.04
C GLN A 114 -5.62 -8.82 17.84
N ILE A 115 -5.10 -8.67 16.62
CA ILE A 115 -5.90 -8.75 15.39
C ILE A 115 -6.55 -10.13 15.26
N GLU A 116 -5.76 -11.21 15.38
CA GLU A 116 -6.27 -12.58 15.27
C GLU A 116 -7.29 -12.92 16.37
N LEU A 117 -7.09 -12.43 17.59
CA LEU A 117 -8.05 -12.61 18.68
C LEU A 117 -9.36 -11.90 18.40
N ALA A 118 -9.33 -10.69 17.83
CA ALA A 118 -10.52 -9.96 17.45
C ALA A 118 -11.27 -10.65 16.29
N GLU A 119 -10.55 -11.13 15.27
CA GLU A 119 -11.13 -11.91 14.18
C GLU A 119 -11.82 -13.18 14.70
N LYS A 120 -11.17 -13.93 15.59
CA LYS A 120 -11.76 -15.13 16.23
C LYS A 120 -13.02 -14.82 17.03
N ARG A 121 -13.14 -13.61 17.57
CA ARG A 121 -14.31 -13.13 18.31
C ARG A 121 -15.37 -12.52 17.39
N GLY A 122 -15.09 -12.34 16.09
CA GLY A 122 -15.97 -11.65 15.15
C GLY A 122 -16.12 -10.16 15.44
N VAL A 123 -15.17 -9.54 16.15
CA VAL A 123 -15.20 -8.11 16.49
C VAL A 123 -14.21 -7.33 15.63
N ALA A 124 -14.55 -6.08 15.32
CA ALA A 124 -13.60 -5.18 14.66
C ALA A 124 -12.42 -4.88 15.60
N HIS A 125 -11.20 -4.84 15.05
CA HIS A 125 -10.00 -4.38 15.77
C HIS A 125 -9.56 -3.00 15.30
N VAL A 126 -9.16 -2.90 14.04
CA VAL A 126 -8.71 -1.64 13.44
C VAL A 126 -9.93 -0.78 13.09
N GLY A 127 -9.99 0.43 13.63
CA GLY A 127 -11.11 1.35 13.39
C GLY A 127 -12.41 0.98 14.10
N ALA A 128 -12.35 0.07 15.08
CA ALA A 128 -13.50 -0.29 15.91
C ALA A 128 -14.04 0.94 16.63
N LYS A 129 -15.35 1.17 16.53
CA LYS A 129 -16.06 2.09 17.42
C LYS A 129 -16.34 1.32 18.70
N LEU A 130 -15.81 1.79 19.81
CA LEU A 130 -16.21 1.29 21.11
C LEU A 130 -17.58 1.91 21.41
N ASP A 131 -18.54 1.09 21.77
CA ASP A 131 -19.80 1.60 22.31
C ASP A 131 -19.50 2.19 23.70
N ASP A 132 -19.91 3.44 23.93
CA ASP A 132 -19.73 4.18 25.19
C ASP A 132 -20.54 3.56 26.35
#